data_AF-A0A378A991-F1
#
_entry.id   AF-A0A378A991-F1
#
_cell.length_a   1.000
_cell.length_b   1.000
_cell.length_c   1.000
_cell.angle_alpha   90.00
_cell.angle_beta   90.00
_cell.angle_gamma   90.00
#
_symmetry.space_group_name_H-M   'P 1'
#
loop_
_entity.id
_entity.type
_entity.pdbx_description
1 polymer ?
#
loop_
_entity_poly.entity_id
_entity_poly.type
_entity_poly.pdbx_seq_one_letter_code
_entity_poly.pdbx_strand_id
1 'polypeptide(L)'
;MICFICVTPTTVEMMVDGQMHVVKDVLLRQFSDTRSLFLGMFIAILSVEIYCWLEGRKGLKIKMPDTVPPNVSASFSALIPAIITTTAIATFGFLFHQLTGMYLYDAVYQVVQQPLERVVQSLPGILLLMFVAQLFWVIGIHGNQMIKPIREPLLLGAITVNMSAFEQGKEVPNIITMPFWDVYMSIGGSGLTIGLLIAVMIATRRKEMKEIAKLSIGPGLFNINEPVIFGMPIMLNPILAIPFIITPLVTGSIGYFATLTGFAGKAVVMVPWTTPPLINAWLSTAGSMGAVVTQLICIVVAVLIYLPFVKIASRRADAAQRQVDNQQTANPV
;
A
#
# COMPACT_ATOMS: atom_id res chain seq x y z
N MET A 1 7.98 18.43 -8.67
CA MET A 1 8.31 17.95 -10.03
C MET A 1 9.61 18.55 -10.56
N ILE A 2 9.73 19.89 -10.69
CA ILE A 2 10.96 20.54 -11.21
C ILE A 2 12.22 20.07 -10.46
N CYS A 3 12.21 20.16 -9.13
CA CYS A 3 13.34 19.72 -8.29
C CYS A 3 13.71 18.24 -8.49
N PHE A 4 12.74 17.37 -8.81
CA PHE A 4 12.99 15.96 -9.08
C PHE A 4 13.72 15.79 -10.42
N ILE A 5 13.26 16.49 -11.46
CA ILE A 5 13.91 16.49 -12.78
C ILE A 5 15.35 17.02 -12.67
N CYS A 6 15.60 18.05 -11.86
CA CYS A 6 16.93 18.63 -11.66
C CYS A 6 17.97 17.64 -11.09
N VAL A 7 17.56 16.59 -10.39
CA VAL A 7 18.46 15.56 -9.84
C VAL A 7 18.38 14.24 -10.62
N THR A 8 17.62 14.24 -11.71
CA THR A 8 17.43 13.08 -12.58
C THR A 8 18.41 13.16 -13.75
N PRO A 9 19.06 12.05 -14.15
CA PRO A 9 19.94 12.08 -15.31
C PRO A 9 19.18 12.44 -16.59
N THR A 10 19.74 13.35 -17.38
CA THR A 10 19.24 13.72 -18.73
C THR A 10 20.13 13.19 -19.85
N THR A 11 21.10 12.34 -19.49
CA THR A 11 22.05 11.72 -20.40
C THR A 11 22.04 10.22 -20.20
N VAL A 12 22.16 9.45 -21.28
CA VAL A 12 22.34 8.01 -21.19
C VAL A 12 23.40 7.54 -22.18
N GLU A 13 24.10 6.48 -21.80
CA GLU A 13 24.98 5.75 -22.69
C GLU A 13 24.23 4.59 -23.32
N MET A 14 24.16 4.54 -24.66
CA MET A 14 23.57 3.42 -25.40
C MET A 14 24.54 2.88 -26.42
N MET A 15 24.51 1.57 -26.62
CA MET A 15 25.24 0.93 -27.70
C MET A 15 24.45 1.05 -28.99
N VAL A 16 25.01 1.74 -29.98
CA VAL A 16 24.46 1.86 -31.34
C VAL A 16 25.57 1.40 -32.28
N ASP A 17 25.29 0.42 -33.14
CA ASP A 17 26.24 -0.14 -34.11
C ASP A 17 27.59 -0.59 -33.49
N GLY A 18 27.55 -1.11 -32.27
CA GLY A 18 28.74 -1.60 -31.55
C GLY A 18 29.62 -0.51 -30.94
N GLN A 19 29.22 0.75 -31.00
CA GLN A 19 29.89 1.87 -30.33
C GLN A 19 29.02 2.45 -29.21
N MET A 20 29.66 2.90 -28.13
CA MET A 20 28.97 3.59 -27.03
C MET A 20 28.72 5.04 -27.43
N HIS A 21 27.46 5.43 -27.50
CA HIS A 21 27.03 6.80 -27.76
C HIS A 21 26.35 7.39 -26.54
N VAL A 22 26.73 8.63 -26.19
CA VAL A 22 26.03 9.41 -25.17
C VAL A 22 24.89 10.16 -25.83
N VAL A 23 23.67 9.76 -25.53
CA VAL A 23 22.46 10.52 -25.91
C VAL A 23 22.19 11.54 -24.83
N LYS A 24 22.16 12.82 -25.21
CA LYS A 24 21.92 13.97 -24.33
C LYS A 24 20.48 14.46 -24.46
N ASP A 25 20.05 15.22 -23.45
CA ASP A 25 18.76 15.91 -23.41
C ASP A 25 17.54 14.99 -23.52
N VAL A 26 17.65 13.80 -22.92
CA VAL A 26 16.57 12.80 -22.88
C VAL A 26 16.23 12.40 -21.44
N LEU A 27 14.93 12.32 -21.14
CA LEU A 27 14.43 11.72 -19.90
C LEU A 27 13.91 10.31 -20.22
N LEU A 28 14.71 9.31 -19.88
CA LEU A 28 14.31 7.92 -20.04
C LEU A 28 13.15 7.58 -19.10
N ARG A 29 12.25 6.71 -19.59
CA ARG A 29 11.14 6.16 -18.79
C ARG A 29 11.61 5.55 -17.47
N GLN A 30 12.80 4.94 -17.44
CA GLN A 30 13.38 4.34 -16.23
C GLN A 30 13.59 5.33 -15.07
N PHE A 31 13.67 6.63 -15.40
CA PHE A 31 13.83 7.69 -14.42
C PHE A 31 12.49 8.29 -13.97
N SER A 32 11.38 7.90 -14.58
CA SER A 32 10.03 8.32 -14.19
C SER A 32 9.14 7.12 -13.81
N ASP A 33 9.71 5.93 -13.68
CA ASP A 33 9.00 4.71 -13.31
C ASP A 33 9.02 4.48 -11.79
N THR A 34 8.63 3.28 -11.36
CA THR A 34 8.57 2.87 -9.96
C THR A 34 9.91 2.91 -9.23
N ARG A 35 11.06 2.78 -9.92
CA ARG A 35 12.40 2.92 -9.31
C ARG A 35 12.68 4.33 -8.82
N SER A 36 12.02 5.33 -9.40
CA SER A 36 12.19 6.71 -8.99
C SER A 36 11.29 7.15 -7.85
N LEU A 37 10.38 6.30 -7.37
CA LEU A 37 9.40 6.70 -6.34
C LEU A 37 10.06 7.10 -5.02
N PHE A 38 11.06 6.34 -4.55
CA PHE A 38 11.79 6.70 -3.32
C PHE A 38 12.58 8.01 -3.47
N LEU A 39 13.28 8.19 -4.60
CA LEU A 39 13.95 9.46 -4.90
C LEU A 39 12.94 10.61 -4.94
N GLY A 40 11.81 10.40 -5.61
CA GLY A 40 10.71 11.34 -5.71
C GLY A 40 10.18 11.75 -4.34
N MET A 41 10.02 10.81 -3.40
CA MET A 41 9.61 11.09 -2.02
C MET A 41 10.63 11.95 -1.28
N PHE A 42 11.91 11.60 -1.30
CA PHE A 42 12.96 12.38 -0.64
C PHE A 42 13.05 13.81 -1.19
N ILE A 43 13.05 13.94 -2.52
CA ILE A 43 13.14 15.25 -3.18
C ILE A 43 11.86 16.05 -2.97
N ALA A 44 10.69 15.44 -2.97
CA ALA A 44 9.44 16.13 -2.67
C ALA A 44 9.45 16.71 -1.25
N ILE A 45 9.78 15.90 -0.24
CA ILE A 45 9.86 16.36 1.15
C ILE A 45 10.89 17.48 1.28
N LEU A 46 12.13 17.24 0.82
CA LEU A 46 13.22 18.20 0.96
C LEU A 46 12.92 19.52 0.24
N SER A 47 12.44 19.46 -1.01
CA SER A 47 12.15 20.67 -1.78
C SER A 47 10.96 21.46 -1.22
N VAL A 48 9.92 20.79 -0.74
CA VAL A 48 8.76 21.45 -0.11
C VAL A 48 9.17 22.10 1.20
N GLU A 49 9.96 21.43 2.04
CA GLU A 49 10.41 21.98 3.31
C GLU A 49 11.25 23.26 3.11
N ILE A 50 12.20 23.21 2.17
CA ILE A 50 13.03 24.36 1.80
C ILE A 50 12.15 25.49 1.23
N TYR A 51 11.23 25.16 0.32
CA TYR A 51 10.35 26.15 -0.30
C TYR A 51 9.45 26.84 0.75
N CYS A 52 8.76 26.09 1.61
CA CYS A 52 7.89 26.64 2.64
C CYS A 52 8.68 27.52 3.63
N TRP A 53 9.89 27.10 3.99
CA TRP A 53 10.78 27.89 4.83
C TRP A 53 11.19 29.21 4.18
N LEU A 54 11.49 29.21 2.88
CA LEU A 54 11.82 30.42 2.11
C LEU A 54 10.59 31.32 1.90
N GLU A 55 9.44 30.75 1.59
CA GLU A 55 8.19 31.49 1.42
C GLU A 55 7.76 32.20 2.70
N GLY A 56 8.07 31.64 3.87
CA GLY A 56 7.87 32.30 5.16
C GLY A 56 8.68 33.60 5.34
N ARG A 57 9.71 33.84 4.53
CA ARG A 57 10.57 35.03 4.64
C ARG A 57 9.99 36.19 3.84
N LYS A 58 9.48 37.22 4.55
CA LYS A 58 8.93 38.45 3.95
C LYS A 58 9.89 39.15 2.98
N GLY A 59 11.21 39.04 3.21
CA GLY A 59 12.24 39.65 2.36
C GLY A 59 12.44 38.98 0.99
N LEU A 60 11.91 37.77 0.79
CA LEU A 60 12.00 37.04 -0.48
C LEU A 60 10.72 37.18 -1.33
N LYS A 61 9.69 37.87 -0.83
CA LYS A 61 8.43 38.05 -1.56
C LYS A 61 8.50 39.27 -2.46
N ILE A 62 8.18 39.07 -3.75
CA ILE A 62 7.97 40.18 -4.68
C ILE A 62 6.60 40.79 -4.39
N LYS A 63 6.58 42.03 -3.89
CA LYS A 63 5.34 42.76 -3.60
C LYS A 63 4.76 43.33 -4.89
N MET A 64 3.50 43.04 -5.15
CA MET A 64 2.74 43.62 -6.26
C MET A 64 1.79 44.71 -5.76
N PRO A 65 1.46 45.72 -6.58
CA PRO A 65 0.41 46.69 -6.28
C PRO A 65 -0.97 46.01 -6.08
N ASP A 66 -1.84 46.63 -5.29
CA ASP A 66 -3.18 46.10 -4.98
C ASP A 66 -4.09 46.02 -6.22
N THR A 67 -3.75 46.72 -7.30
CA THR A 67 -4.46 46.64 -8.60
C THR A 67 -4.17 45.35 -9.37
N VAL A 68 -3.17 44.56 -8.95
CA VAL A 68 -2.77 43.32 -9.62
C VAL A 68 -3.64 42.15 -9.14
N PRO A 69 -4.21 41.33 -10.04
CA PRO A 69 -5.02 40.19 -9.66
C PRO A 69 -4.31 39.23 -8.68
N PRO A 70 -5.02 38.66 -7.68
CA PRO A 70 -4.42 37.82 -6.64
C PRO A 70 -3.57 36.67 -7.17
N ASN A 71 -4.00 36.00 -8.25
CA ASN A 71 -3.27 34.86 -8.84
C ASN A 71 -1.90 35.27 -9.40
N VAL A 72 -1.79 36.48 -9.96
CA VAL A 72 -0.53 37.00 -10.48
C VAL A 72 0.40 37.36 -9.31
N SER A 73 -0.13 38.06 -8.31
CA SER A 73 0.62 38.41 -7.09
C SER A 73 1.18 37.17 -6.37
N ALA A 74 0.38 36.12 -6.25
CA ALA A 74 0.80 34.84 -5.66
C ALA A 74 1.94 34.19 -6.45
N SER A 75 1.84 34.15 -7.78
CA SER A 75 2.85 33.55 -8.66
C SER A 75 4.21 34.25 -8.54
N PHE A 76 4.23 35.59 -8.52
CA PHE A 76 5.46 36.36 -8.33
C PHE A 76 6.01 36.29 -6.91
N SER A 77 5.14 36.24 -5.89
CA SER A 77 5.56 36.05 -4.50
C SER A 77 6.28 34.71 -4.28
N ALA A 78 5.87 33.67 -5.00
CA ALA A 78 6.46 32.34 -4.97
C ALA A 78 7.75 32.20 -5.80
N LEU A 79 8.02 33.13 -6.71
CA LEU A 79 9.08 33.00 -7.72
C LEU A 79 10.49 32.88 -7.13
N ILE A 80 10.88 33.81 -6.25
CA ILE A 80 12.22 33.81 -5.64
C ILE A 80 12.42 32.56 -4.75
N PRO A 81 11.49 32.21 -3.84
CA PRO A 81 11.56 30.94 -3.11
C PRO A 81 11.73 29.73 -4.04
N ALA A 82 10.96 29.66 -5.13
CA ALA A 82 11.03 28.54 -6.08
C ALA A 82 12.38 28.46 -6.82
N ILE A 83 12.94 29.60 -7.25
CA ILE A 83 14.27 29.65 -7.90
C ILE A 83 15.35 29.18 -6.95
N ILE A 84 15.35 29.68 -5.71
CA ILE A 84 16.36 29.31 -4.70
C ILE A 84 16.25 27.81 -4.38
N THR A 85 15.04 27.30 -4.12
CA THR A 85 14.82 25.87 -3.86
C THR A 85 15.33 25.02 -5.03
N THR A 86 14.92 25.35 -6.26
CA THR A 86 15.31 24.57 -7.45
C THR A 86 16.81 24.59 -7.67
N THR A 87 17.44 25.76 -7.54
CA THR A 87 18.89 25.91 -7.69
C THR A 87 19.66 25.15 -6.61
N ALA A 88 19.19 25.20 -5.36
CA ALA A 88 19.80 24.48 -4.26
C ALA A 88 19.74 22.96 -4.48
N ILE A 89 18.58 22.43 -4.88
CA ILE A 89 18.41 21.00 -5.16
C ILE A 89 19.24 20.57 -6.38
N ALA A 90 19.24 21.34 -7.46
CA ALA A 90 20.06 21.06 -8.64
C ALA A 90 21.56 21.07 -8.30
N THR A 91 22.02 22.08 -7.54
CA THR A 91 23.41 22.18 -7.08
C THR A 91 23.78 21.00 -6.21
N PHE A 92 22.90 20.59 -5.29
CA PHE A 92 23.10 19.41 -4.47
C PHE A 92 23.27 18.14 -5.32
N GLY A 93 22.37 17.89 -6.28
CA GLY A 93 22.46 16.75 -7.18
C GLY A 93 23.73 16.74 -8.03
N PHE A 94 24.11 17.90 -8.56
CA PHE A 94 25.36 18.07 -9.31
C PHE A 94 26.60 17.80 -8.46
N LEU A 95 26.69 18.42 -7.27
CA LEU A 95 27.83 18.21 -6.36
C LEU A 95 27.92 16.76 -5.91
N PHE A 96 26.78 16.12 -5.62
CA PHE A 96 26.73 14.71 -5.28
C PHE A 96 27.33 13.84 -6.39
N HIS A 97 26.95 14.10 -7.65
CA HIS A 97 27.49 13.38 -8.80
C HIS A 97 28.99 13.63 -8.98
N GLN A 98 29.45 14.88 -8.85
CA GLN A 98 30.87 15.21 -8.96
C GLN A 98 31.73 14.55 -7.87
N LEU A 99 31.21 14.44 -6.65
CA LEU A 99 31.95 13.88 -5.52
C LEU A 99 31.94 12.35 -5.48
N THR A 100 30.86 11.71 -5.94
CA THR A 100 30.66 10.25 -5.81
C THR A 100 30.77 9.48 -7.12
N GLY A 101 30.66 10.17 -8.27
CA GLY A 101 30.51 9.55 -9.59
C GLY A 101 29.12 8.94 -9.84
N MET A 102 28.22 8.92 -8.86
CA MET A 102 26.88 8.34 -8.98
C MET A 102 25.83 9.44 -9.13
N TYR A 103 24.77 9.18 -9.90
CA TYR A 103 23.59 10.02 -9.82
C TYR A 103 22.81 9.73 -8.54
N LEU A 104 22.10 10.73 -8.03
CA LEU A 104 21.29 10.58 -6.82
C LEU A 104 20.22 9.48 -6.99
N TYR A 105 19.72 9.31 -8.22
CA TYR A 105 18.89 8.18 -8.62
C TYR A 105 19.51 6.83 -8.28
N ASP A 106 20.74 6.57 -8.73
CA ASP A 106 21.44 5.31 -8.49
C ASP A 106 21.76 5.12 -7.01
N ALA A 107 22.18 6.19 -6.34
CA ALA A 107 22.52 6.14 -4.92
C ALA A 107 21.30 5.79 -4.05
N VAL A 108 20.16 6.46 -4.25
CA VAL A 108 18.92 6.16 -3.52
C VAL A 108 18.45 4.74 -3.83
N TYR A 109 18.54 4.31 -5.09
CA TYR A 109 18.17 2.96 -5.47
C TYR A 109 19.03 1.90 -4.76
N GLN A 110 20.35 2.02 -4.83
CA GLN A 110 21.28 1.02 -4.28
C GLN A 110 21.32 1.00 -2.76
N VAL A 111 21.26 2.17 -2.11
CA VAL A 111 21.42 2.28 -0.65
C VAL A 111 20.12 2.07 0.09
N VAL A 112 18.99 2.52 -0.46
CA VAL A 112 17.70 2.50 0.24
C VAL A 112 16.76 1.48 -0.38
N GLN A 113 16.46 1.61 -1.67
CA GLN A 113 15.40 0.81 -2.28
C GLN A 113 15.78 -0.67 -2.41
N GLN A 114 16.96 -1.00 -2.91
CA GLN A 114 17.37 -2.37 -3.20
C GLN A 114 17.45 -3.25 -1.93
N PRO A 115 17.99 -2.81 -0.78
CA PRO A 115 17.93 -3.59 0.47
C PRO A 115 16.49 -3.83 0.93
N LEU A 116 15.63 -2.82 0.83
CA LEU A 116 14.21 -2.93 1.17
C LEU A 116 13.48 -3.90 0.22
N GLU A 117 13.76 -3.84 -1.09
CA GLU A 117 13.24 -4.78 -2.08
C GLU A 117 13.59 -6.23 -1.69
N ARG A 118 14.85 -6.51 -1.35
CA ARG A 118 15.29 -7.86 -0.96
C ARG A 118 14.52 -8.40 0.24
N VAL A 119 14.26 -7.54 1.23
CA VAL A 119 13.49 -7.93 2.42
C VAL A 119 12.02 -8.14 2.05
N VAL A 120 11.36 -7.15 1.45
CA VAL A 120 9.92 -7.18 1.17
C VAL A 120 9.52 -8.21 0.12
N GLN A 121 10.41 -8.52 -0.84
CA GLN A 121 10.21 -9.59 -1.83
C GLN A 121 10.43 -11.00 -1.26
N SER A 122 10.73 -11.13 0.04
CA SER A 122 10.72 -12.41 0.74
C SER A 122 9.39 -12.63 1.46
N LEU A 123 9.00 -13.90 1.64
CA LEU A 123 7.80 -14.25 2.41
C LEU A 123 7.84 -13.66 3.84
N PRO A 124 8.93 -13.81 4.64
CA PRO A 124 8.98 -13.20 5.97
C PRO A 124 8.81 -11.67 5.93
N GLY A 125 9.39 -10.99 4.94
CA GLY A 125 9.29 -9.53 4.81
C GLY A 125 7.89 -9.04 4.50
N ILE A 126 7.17 -9.66 3.56
CA ILE A 126 5.80 -9.26 3.26
C ILE A 126 4.83 -9.59 4.41
N LEU A 127 5.05 -10.71 5.11
CA LEU A 127 4.28 -11.07 6.30
C LEU A 127 4.54 -10.07 7.44
N LEU A 128 5.78 -9.64 7.66
CA LEU A 128 6.10 -8.61 8.64
C LEU A 128 5.41 -7.28 8.31
N LEU A 129 5.45 -6.87 7.04
CA LEU A 129 4.79 -5.64 6.60
C LEU A 129 3.26 -5.70 6.81
N MET A 130 2.65 -6.86 6.53
CA MET A 130 1.25 -7.11 6.80
C MET A 130 0.93 -7.10 8.30
N PHE A 131 1.76 -7.75 9.12
CA PHE A 131 1.61 -7.74 10.56
C PHE A 131 1.61 -6.31 11.13
N VAL A 132 2.56 -5.46 10.70
CA VAL A 132 2.62 -4.05 11.08
C VAL A 132 1.35 -3.30 10.68
N ALA A 133 0.84 -3.53 9.46
CA ALA A 133 -0.43 -2.93 9.03
C ALA A 133 -1.60 -3.34 9.95
N GLN A 134 -1.70 -4.62 10.33
CA GLN A 134 -2.79 -5.05 11.20
C GLN A 134 -2.65 -4.51 12.63
N LEU A 135 -1.44 -4.32 13.15
CA LEU A 135 -1.23 -3.66 14.44
C LEU A 135 -1.77 -2.23 14.46
N PHE A 136 -1.50 -1.44 13.41
CA PHE A 136 -2.04 -0.10 13.28
C PHE A 136 -3.57 -0.10 13.29
N TRP A 137 -4.20 -1.02 12.55
CA TRP A 137 -5.65 -1.15 12.54
C TRP A 137 -6.25 -1.49 13.90
N VAL A 138 -5.61 -2.39 14.66
CA VAL A 138 -6.08 -2.78 16.00
C VAL A 138 -6.07 -1.59 16.99
N ILE A 139 -5.17 -0.61 16.80
CA ILE A 139 -5.12 0.62 17.59
C ILE A 139 -5.89 1.80 16.96
N GLY A 140 -6.61 1.58 15.86
CA GLY A 140 -7.48 2.59 15.22
C GLY A 140 -6.81 3.49 14.19
N ILE A 141 -5.58 3.18 13.78
CA ILE A 141 -4.87 3.87 12.70
C ILE A 141 -5.01 3.06 11.41
N HIS A 142 -5.29 3.70 10.28
CA HIS A 142 -5.47 2.99 9.02
C HIS A 142 -4.16 2.36 8.53
N GLY A 143 -3.95 1.08 8.86
CA GLY A 143 -2.67 0.40 8.69
C GLY A 143 -2.14 0.37 7.26
N ASN A 144 -3.00 0.08 6.28
CA ASN A 144 -2.60 0.10 4.87
C ASN A 144 -2.06 1.47 4.42
N GLN A 145 -2.58 2.57 4.95
CA GLN A 145 -2.07 3.92 4.63
C GLN A 145 -0.73 4.19 5.31
N MET A 146 -0.53 3.68 6.53
CA MET A 146 0.73 3.86 7.26
C MET A 146 1.90 3.15 6.58
N ILE A 147 1.68 1.95 6.07
CA ILE A 147 2.72 1.19 5.37
C ILE A 147 2.83 1.54 3.88
N LYS A 148 1.87 2.29 3.33
CA LYS A 148 1.77 2.65 1.91
C LYS A 148 3.09 3.19 1.32
N PRO A 149 3.80 4.12 1.97
CA PRO A 149 5.02 4.71 1.41
C PRO A 149 6.16 3.71 1.22
N ILE A 150 6.15 2.60 1.96
CA ILE A 150 7.12 1.50 1.83
C ILE A 150 6.57 0.44 0.88
N ARG A 151 5.32 0.06 1.05
CA ARG A 151 4.67 -1.04 0.32
C ARG A 151 4.57 -0.74 -1.18
N GLU A 152 3.97 0.39 -1.55
CA GLU A 152 3.56 0.62 -2.94
C GLU A 152 4.73 0.74 -3.92
N PRO A 153 5.80 1.51 -3.64
CA PRO A 153 6.92 1.57 -4.57
C PRO A 153 7.51 0.21 -4.92
N LEU A 154 7.61 -0.68 -3.92
CA LEU A 154 8.20 -2.01 -4.05
C LEU A 154 7.28 -2.97 -4.81
N LEU A 155 6.00 -3.01 -4.44
CA LEU A 155 5.03 -3.95 -4.99
C LEU A 155 4.54 -3.54 -6.39
N LEU A 156 4.45 -2.22 -6.66
CA LEU A 156 4.17 -1.69 -7.99
C LEU A 156 5.35 -1.88 -8.94
N GLY A 157 6.59 -1.76 -8.43
CA GLY A 157 7.78 -2.12 -9.22
C GLY A 157 7.77 -3.59 -9.63
N ALA A 158 7.47 -4.48 -8.70
CA ALA A 158 7.41 -5.92 -8.97
C ALA A 158 6.35 -6.31 -10.01
N ILE A 159 5.13 -5.75 -9.94
CA ILE A 159 4.10 -6.02 -10.96
C ILE A 159 4.46 -5.41 -12.32
N THR A 160 5.14 -4.25 -12.36
CA THR A 160 5.60 -3.65 -13.62
C THR A 160 6.60 -4.55 -14.33
N VAL A 161 7.53 -5.16 -13.59
CA VAL A 161 8.47 -6.15 -14.13
C VAL A 161 7.72 -7.38 -14.66
N ASN A 162 6.73 -7.88 -13.92
CA ASN A 162 5.93 -9.03 -14.35
C ASN A 162 5.12 -8.75 -15.62
N MET A 163 4.47 -7.59 -15.71
CA MET A 163 3.71 -7.16 -16.89
C MET A 163 4.61 -7.12 -18.13
N SER A 164 5.78 -6.48 -18.03
CA SER A 164 6.74 -6.39 -19.12
C SER A 164 7.29 -7.77 -19.55
N ALA A 165 7.60 -8.65 -18.60
CA ALA A 165 8.03 -10.01 -18.89
C ALA A 165 6.92 -10.80 -19.61
N PHE A 166 5.68 -10.70 -19.14
CA PHE A 166 4.52 -11.38 -19.72
C PHE A 166 4.21 -10.89 -21.14
N GLU A 167 4.22 -9.57 -21.38
CA GLU A 167 4.05 -8.96 -22.71
C GLU A 167 5.10 -9.44 -23.71
N GLN A 168 6.33 -9.70 -23.24
CA GLN A 168 7.43 -10.21 -24.06
C GLN A 168 7.47 -11.74 -24.17
N GLY A 169 6.51 -12.46 -23.59
CA GLY A 169 6.50 -13.92 -23.54
C GLY A 169 7.66 -14.53 -22.73
N LYS A 170 8.26 -13.76 -21.83
CA LYS A 170 9.35 -14.19 -20.95
C LYS A 170 8.80 -14.76 -19.64
N GLU A 171 9.66 -15.47 -18.91
CA GLU A 171 9.33 -15.96 -17.58
C GLU A 171 8.98 -14.80 -16.63
N VAL A 172 7.84 -14.93 -15.94
CA VAL A 172 7.37 -13.94 -14.97
C VAL A 172 8.14 -14.13 -13.65
N PRO A 173 8.92 -13.15 -13.17
CA PRO A 173 9.86 -13.39 -12.07
C PRO A 173 9.20 -13.33 -10.69
N ASN A 174 8.40 -12.31 -10.39
CA ASN A 174 8.03 -11.97 -9.01
C ASN A 174 6.73 -12.66 -8.57
N ILE A 175 6.74 -13.23 -7.35
CA ILE A 175 5.52 -13.71 -6.68
C ILE A 175 4.83 -12.56 -5.94
N ILE A 176 5.60 -11.81 -5.14
CA ILE A 176 5.09 -10.75 -4.27
C ILE A 176 4.95 -9.45 -5.07
N THR A 177 3.72 -9.14 -5.41
CA THR A 177 3.31 -7.97 -6.21
C THR A 177 2.14 -7.27 -5.54
N MET A 178 1.74 -6.10 -6.04
CA MET A 178 0.53 -5.42 -5.53
C MET A 178 -0.73 -6.31 -5.64
N PRO A 179 -1.00 -6.98 -6.78
CA PRO A 179 -2.12 -7.92 -6.85
C PRO A 179 -1.99 -9.13 -5.92
N PHE A 180 -0.78 -9.64 -5.63
CA PHE A 180 -0.60 -10.72 -4.66
C PHE A 180 -1.14 -10.34 -3.27
N TRP A 181 -0.85 -9.11 -2.82
CA TRP A 181 -1.38 -8.56 -1.58
C TRP A 181 -2.91 -8.52 -1.59
N ASP A 182 -3.49 -7.97 -2.66
CA ASP A 182 -4.93 -7.78 -2.78
C ASP A 182 -5.67 -9.13 -2.90
N VAL A 183 -5.10 -10.07 -3.65
CA VAL A 183 -5.72 -11.38 -3.94
C VAL A 183 -5.66 -12.31 -2.75
N TYR A 184 -4.55 -12.39 -2.01
CA TYR A 184 -4.38 -13.40 -0.96
C TYR A 184 -4.34 -12.85 0.46
N MET A 185 -4.03 -11.57 0.65
CA MET A 185 -3.78 -11.02 1.99
C MET A 185 -4.79 -9.95 2.41
N SER A 186 -5.65 -9.47 1.51
CA SER A 186 -6.60 -8.38 1.79
C SER A 186 -8.02 -8.65 1.25
N ILE A 187 -8.45 -9.91 1.28
CA ILE A 187 -9.74 -10.36 0.75
C ILE A 187 -10.90 -9.83 1.59
N GLY A 188 -11.74 -8.98 1.01
CA GLY A 188 -12.77 -8.28 1.75
C GLY A 188 -12.23 -7.18 2.67
N GLY A 189 -11.01 -6.69 2.42
CA GLY A 189 -10.34 -5.63 3.18
C GLY A 189 -9.28 -6.15 4.17
N SER A 190 -8.84 -5.29 5.08
CA SER A 190 -7.84 -5.64 6.10
C SER A 190 -8.33 -6.74 7.04
N GLY A 191 -7.44 -7.65 7.43
CA GLY A 191 -7.77 -8.81 8.27
C GLY A 191 -8.58 -9.92 7.59
N LEU A 192 -8.87 -9.79 6.30
CA LEU A 192 -9.76 -10.68 5.55
C LEU A 192 -11.18 -10.74 6.11
N THR A 193 -11.78 -9.57 6.32
CA THR A 193 -13.08 -9.46 6.99
C THR A 193 -14.23 -10.13 6.24
N ILE A 194 -14.08 -10.52 4.97
CA ILE A 194 -15.06 -11.40 4.32
C ILE A 194 -15.24 -12.72 5.10
N GLY A 195 -14.14 -13.28 5.64
CA GLY A 195 -14.18 -14.46 6.48
C GLY A 195 -14.89 -14.20 7.80
N LEU A 196 -14.67 -13.02 8.40
CA LEU A 196 -15.37 -12.58 9.61
C LEU A 196 -16.87 -12.41 9.36
N LEU A 197 -17.27 -11.76 8.26
CA LEU A 197 -18.67 -11.54 7.91
C LEU A 197 -19.41 -12.87 7.76
N ILE A 198 -18.83 -13.81 7.02
CA ILE A 198 -19.38 -15.16 6.87
C ILE A 198 -19.43 -15.88 8.22
N ALA A 199 -18.36 -15.81 9.03
CA ALA A 199 -18.32 -16.41 10.36
C ALA A 199 -19.40 -15.85 11.30
N VAL A 200 -19.67 -14.55 11.28
CA VAL A 200 -20.75 -13.90 12.05
C VAL A 200 -22.11 -14.42 11.62
N MET A 201 -22.36 -14.53 10.32
CA MET A 201 -23.64 -15.03 9.80
C MET A 201 -23.92 -16.48 10.23
N ILE A 202 -22.87 -17.31 10.33
CA ILE A 202 -22.96 -18.72 10.74
C ILE A 202 -23.01 -18.90 12.26
N ALA A 203 -22.17 -18.18 13.01
CA ALA A 203 -21.82 -18.56 14.38
C ALA A 203 -22.60 -17.86 15.49
N THR A 204 -23.22 -16.70 15.22
CA THR A 204 -23.96 -15.95 16.26
C THR A 204 -25.43 -15.76 15.88
N ARG A 205 -26.26 -15.53 16.90
CA ARG A 205 -27.67 -15.10 16.76
C ARG A 205 -27.88 -13.66 17.27
N ARG A 206 -26.84 -12.97 17.77
CA ARG A 206 -26.95 -11.57 18.24
C ARG A 206 -27.34 -10.65 17.09
N LYS A 207 -28.43 -9.90 17.29
CA LYS A 207 -28.98 -8.99 16.27
C LYS A 207 -27.96 -7.93 15.85
N GLU A 208 -27.30 -7.28 16.81
CA GLU A 208 -26.30 -6.23 16.57
C GLU A 208 -25.21 -6.68 15.60
N MET A 209 -24.53 -7.80 15.90
CA MET A 209 -23.46 -8.31 15.03
C MET A 209 -23.97 -8.70 13.64
N LYS A 210 -25.18 -9.26 13.55
CA LYS A 210 -25.80 -9.61 12.25
C LYS A 210 -26.16 -8.38 11.42
N GLU A 211 -26.69 -7.32 12.04
CA GLU A 211 -27.04 -6.10 11.32
C GLU A 211 -25.78 -5.40 10.79
N ILE A 212 -24.73 -5.28 11.61
CA ILE A 212 -23.44 -4.76 11.15
C ILE A 212 -22.90 -5.60 10.00
N ALA A 213 -22.95 -6.94 10.11
CA ALA A 213 -22.49 -7.82 9.04
C ALA A 213 -23.29 -7.62 7.75
N LYS A 214 -24.63 -7.55 7.79
CA LYS A 214 -25.47 -7.31 6.61
C LYS A 214 -25.15 -5.99 5.92
N LEU A 215 -25.02 -4.91 6.69
CA LEU A 215 -24.67 -3.58 6.17
C LEU A 215 -23.27 -3.57 5.53
N SER A 216 -22.38 -4.45 6.00
CA SER A 216 -20.99 -4.50 5.56
C SER A 216 -20.73 -5.44 4.38
N ILE A 217 -21.66 -6.34 4.02
CA ILE A 217 -21.45 -7.30 2.91
C ILE A 217 -21.26 -6.56 1.57
N GLY A 218 -22.05 -5.52 1.31
CA GLY A 218 -21.96 -4.75 0.08
C GLY A 218 -20.57 -4.12 -0.11
N PRO A 219 -20.12 -3.25 0.80
CA PRO A 219 -18.76 -2.71 0.78
C PRO A 219 -17.68 -3.80 0.82
N GLY A 220 -17.88 -4.85 1.63
CA GLY A 220 -16.92 -5.95 1.79
C GLY A 220 -16.70 -6.76 0.52
N LEU A 221 -17.69 -6.86 -0.37
CA LEU A 221 -17.52 -7.49 -1.68
C LEU A 221 -16.55 -6.71 -2.57
N PHE A 222 -16.42 -5.41 -2.36
CA PHE A 222 -15.46 -4.52 -3.03
C PHE A 222 -14.24 -4.23 -2.15
N ASN A 223 -13.96 -5.11 -1.18
CA ASN A 223 -12.82 -5.03 -0.27
C ASN A 223 -12.79 -3.79 0.66
N ILE A 224 -13.90 -3.07 0.77
CA ILE A 224 -14.08 -1.91 1.66
C ILE A 224 -14.66 -2.42 2.98
N ASN A 225 -13.96 -2.21 4.10
CA ASN A 225 -14.32 -2.87 5.35
C ASN A 225 -14.29 -1.98 6.59
N GLU A 226 -14.23 -0.67 6.43
CA GLU A 226 -14.41 0.31 7.49
C GLU A 226 -15.73 0.10 8.25
N PRO A 227 -16.87 -0.22 7.59
CA PRO A 227 -18.10 -0.56 8.31
C PRO A 227 -17.94 -1.76 9.25
N VAL A 228 -17.06 -2.72 8.93
CA VAL A 228 -16.75 -3.87 9.79
C VAL A 228 -15.80 -3.46 10.91
N ILE A 229 -14.69 -2.80 10.57
CA ILE A 229 -13.63 -2.43 11.51
C ILE A 229 -14.14 -1.51 12.62
N PHE A 230 -15.00 -0.54 12.26
CA PHE A 230 -15.55 0.43 13.20
C PHE A 230 -16.93 0.02 13.74
N GLY A 231 -17.73 -0.72 12.96
CA GLY A 231 -19.05 -1.17 13.39
C GLY A 231 -18.99 -2.34 14.35
N MET A 232 -18.08 -3.31 14.13
CA MET A 232 -17.76 -4.33 15.12
C MET A 232 -16.62 -3.85 16.00
N PRO A 233 -16.59 -4.18 17.30
CA PRO A 233 -15.46 -3.86 18.16
C PRO A 233 -14.30 -4.78 17.81
N ILE A 234 -13.65 -4.57 16.66
CA ILE A 234 -12.39 -5.22 16.28
C ILE A 234 -11.24 -4.37 16.84
N MET A 235 -11.34 -3.06 16.66
CA MET A 235 -10.47 -2.07 17.27
C MET A 235 -10.54 -2.20 18.81
N LEU A 236 -9.38 -2.25 19.47
CA LEU A 236 -9.24 -2.39 20.93
C LEU A 236 -9.87 -3.66 21.56
N ASN A 237 -10.37 -4.61 20.76
CA ASN A 237 -10.89 -5.87 21.28
C ASN A 237 -9.87 -6.99 21.09
N PRO A 238 -9.21 -7.45 22.17
CA PRO A 238 -8.16 -8.45 22.06
C PRO A 238 -8.66 -9.79 21.49
N ILE A 239 -9.96 -10.11 21.58
CA ILE A 239 -10.49 -11.37 21.04
C ILE A 239 -10.52 -11.34 19.51
N LEU A 240 -11.03 -10.25 18.92
CA LEU A 240 -11.14 -10.15 17.45
C LEU A 240 -9.85 -9.63 16.80
N ALA A 241 -8.98 -8.95 17.57
CA ALA A 241 -7.65 -8.55 17.10
C ALA A 241 -6.78 -9.76 16.71
N ILE A 242 -6.83 -10.86 17.47
CA ILE A 242 -6.03 -12.07 17.20
C ILE A 242 -6.30 -12.65 15.79
N PRO A 243 -7.55 -13.04 15.44
CA PRO A 243 -7.82 -13.56 14.10
C PRO A 243 -7.64 -12.48 13.03
N PHE A 244 -7.90 -11.20 13.33
CA PHE A 244 -7.66 -10.10 12.39
C PHE A 244 -6.18 -9.95 12.01
N ILE A 245 -5.26 -10.17 12.95
CA ILE A 245 -3.83 -10.14 12.69
C ILE A 245 -3.37 -11.43 11.99
N ILE A 246 -3.78 -12.60 12.47
CA ILE A 246 -3.21 -13.89 12.03
C ILE A 246 -3.75 -14.32 10.65
N THR A 247 -5.04 -14.09 10.38
CA THR A 247 -5.69 -14.52 9.13
C THR A 247 -4.96 -14.07 7.86
N PRO A 248 -4.58 -12.78 7.69
CA PRO A 248 -3.84 -12.34 6.52
C PRO A 248 -2.43 -12.95 6.41
N LEU A 249 -1.81 -13.31 7.53
CA LEU A 249 -0.49 -13.96 7.53
C LEU A 249 -0.59 -15.41 7.04
N VAL A 250 -1.61 -16.13 7.50
CA VAL A 250 -1.87 -17.51 7.09
C VAL A 250 -2.24 -17.56 5.61
N THR A 251 -3.19 -16.73 5.18
CA THR A 251 -3.66 -16.70 3.79
C THR A 251 -2.61 -16.18 2.81
N GLY A 252 -1.79 -15.21 3.21
CA GLY A 252 -0.61 -14.80 2.45
C GLY A 252 0.41 -15.94 2.29
N SER A 253 0.62 -16.75 3.32
CA SER A 253 1.51 -17.92 3.23
C SER A 253 0.94 -18.98 2.27
N ILE A 254 -0.36 -19.26 2.35
CA ILE A 254 -1.05 -20.17 1.42
C ILE A 254 -0.89 -19.68 -0.03
N GLY A 255 -1.17 -18.40 -0.28
CA GLY A 255 -1.02 -17.78 -1.60
C GLY A 255 0.41 -17.86 -2.11
N TYR A 256 1.40 -17.61 -1.25
CA TYR A 256 2.81 -17.68 -1.61
C TYR A 256 3.22 -19.08 -2.06
N PHE A 257 2.94 -20.11 -1.24
CA PHE A 257 3.33 -21.48 -1.56
C PHE A 257 2.55 -22.05 -2.75
N ALA A 258 1.27 -21.71 -2.91
CA ALA A 258 0.50 -22.08 -4.09
C ALA A 258 1.09 -21.46 -5.37
N THR A 259 1.59 -20.22 -5.29
CA THR A 259 2.23 -19.57 -6.44
C THR A 259 3.64 -20.12 -6.69
N LEU A 260 4.38 -20.43 -5.63
CA LEU A 260 5.73 -20.99 -5.70
C LEU A 260 5.76 -22.37 -6.36
N THR A 261 4.77 -23.21 -6.09
CA THR A 261 4.64 -24.55 -6.68
C THR A 261 4.09 -24.54 -8.11
N GLY A 262 3.67 -23.36 -8.61
CA GLY A 262 3.04 -23.20 -9.92
C GLY A 262 1.56 -23.61 -9.96
N PHE A 263 0.96 -23.98 -8.83
CA PHE A 263 -0.48 -24.25 -8.77
C PHE A 263 -1.28 -22.98 -9.08
N ALA A 264 -0.96 -21.87 -8.41
CA ALA A 264 -1.50 -20.54 -8.71
C ALA A 264 -0.55 -19.77 -9.65
N GLY A 265 -1.11 -19.09 -10.64
CA GLY A 265 -0.34 -18.23 -11.54
C GLY A 265 0.22 -17.00 -10.81
N LYS A 266 1.40 -16.54 -11.24
CA LYS A 266 1.92 -15.22 -10.83
C LYS A 266 1.07 -14.11 -11.43
N ALA A 267 0.91 -13.01 -10.71
CA ALA A 267 0.17 -11.87 -11.22
C ALA A 267 0.95 -11.16 -12.35
N VAL A 268 0.25 -10.86 -13.43
CA VAL A 268 0.75 -10.25 -14.67
C VAL A 268 -0.09 -9.06 -15.13
N VAL A 269 -1.18 -8.75 -14.44
CA VAL A 269 -2.03 -7.57 -14.69
C VAL A 269 -2.32 -6.86 -13.38
N MET A 270 -2.16 -5.54 -13.36
CA MET A 270 -2.60 -4.72 -12.23
C MET A 270 -4.11 -4.52 -12.32
N VAL A 271 -4.84 -5.02 -11.32
CA VAL A 271 -6.29 -4.86 -11.18
C VAL A 271 -6.59 -3.91 -10.01
N PRO A 272 -7.65 -3.08 -10.07
CA PRO A 272 -8.04 -2.26 -8.92
C PRO A 272 -8.29 -3.14 -7.68
N TRP A 273 -7.79 -2.72 -6.51
CA TRP A 273 -7.95 -3.47 -5.26
C TRP A 273 -9.42 -3.66 -4.84
N THR A 274 -10.34 -2.84 -5.36
CA THR A 274 -11.79 -2.97 -5.15
C THR A 274 -12.45 -4.03 -6.04
N THR A 275 -11.69 -4.67 -6.95
CA THR A 275 -12.21 -5.74 -7.79
C THR A 275 -12.70 -6.90 -6.90
N PRO A 276 -13.93 -7.40 -7.10
CA PRO A 276 -14.46 -8.45 -6.26
C PRO A 276 -13.56 -9.70 -6.18
N PRO A 277 -13.49 -10.36 -5.01
CA PRO A 277 -12.79 -11.63 -4.87
C PRO A 277 -13.21 -12.64 -5.93
N LEU A 278 -12.31 -13.57 -6.24
CA LEU A 278 -12.35 -14.58 -7.31
C LEU A 278 -12.18 -13.98 -8.70
N ILE A 279 -12.85 -12.87 -9.00
CA ILE A 279 -12.67 -12.13 -10.26
C ILE A 279 -11.28 -11.49 -10.29
N ASN A 280 -10.86 -10.88 -9.18
CA ASN A 280 -9.53 -10.26 -9.10
C ASN A 280 -8.39 -11.28 -9.26
N ALA A 281 -8.51 -12.48 -8.68
CA ALA A 281 -7.54 -13.56 -8.84
C ALA A 281 -7.43 -14.01 -10.30
N TRP A 282 -8.57 -14.23 -10.96
CA TRP A 282 -8.60 -14.65 -12.36
C TRP A 282 -8.00 -13.58 -13.29
N LEU A 283 -8.43 -12.32 -13.16
CA LEU A 283 -7.97 -11.22 -14.00
C LEU A 283 -6.48 -10.91 -13.81
N SER A 284 -6.02 -10.81 -12.57
CA SER A 284 -4.63 -10.43 -12.27
C SER A 284 -3.62 -11.46 -12.75
N THR A 285 -4.01 -12.72 -12.91
CA THR A 285 -3.14 -13.85 -13.28
C THR A 285 -3.36 -14.32 -14.72
N ALA A 286 -3.97 -13.49 -15.57
CA ALA A 286 -4.30 -13.83 -16.96
C ALA A 286 -5.08 -15.15 -17.12
N GLY A 287 -5.99 -15.42 -16.17
CA GLY A 287 -6.92 -16.55 -16.24
C GLY A 287 -6.53 -17.78 -15.44
N SER A 288 -5.58 -17.70 -14.50
CA SER A 288 -5.18 -18.86 -13.68
C SER A 288 -6.32 -19.33 -12.77
N MET A 289 -6.91 -20.49 -13.09
CA MET A 289 -7.91 -21.13 -12.24
C MET A 289 -7.33 -21.60 -10.91
N GLY A 290 -6.04 -21.96 -10.86
CA GLY A 290 -5.38 -22.29 -9.61
C GLY A 290 -5.32 -21.10 -8.65
N ALA A 291 -5.13 -19.88 -9.16
CA ALA A 291 -5.20 -18.67 -8.33
C ALA A 291 -6.60 -18.44 -7.75
N VAL A 292 -7.65 -18.66 -8.55
CA VAL A 292 -9.05 -18.58 -8.09
C VAL A 292 -9.33 -19.61 -7.00
N VAL A 293 -8.92 -20.85 -7.20
CA VAL A 293 -9.09 -21.93 -6.22
C VAL A 293 -8.31 -21.64 -4.95
N THR A 294 -7.07 -21.16 -5.05
CA THR A 294 -6.27 -20.74 -3.88
C THR A 294 -6.96 -19.62 -3.11
N GLN A 295 -7.51 -18.62 -3.79
CA GLN A 295 -8.22 -17.53 -3.11
C GLN A 295 -9.50 -18.03 -2.40
N LEU A 296 -10.23 -18.97 -3.02
CA LEU A 296 -11.36 -19.62 -2.38
C LEU A 296 -10.95 -20.39 -1.11
N ILE A 297 -9.82 -21.12 -1.16
CA ILE A 297 -9.23 -21.77 0.00
C ILE A 297 -8.89 -20.74 1.08
N CYS A 298 -8.29 -19.60 0.72
CA CYS A 298 -8.00 -18.52 1.66
C CYS A 298 -9.26 -17.98 2.34
N ILE A 299 -10.38 -17.82 1.61
CA ILE A 299 -11.67 -17.41 2.19
C ILE A 299 -12.17 -18.46 3.18
N VAL A 300 -12.14 -19.75 2.82
CA VAL A 300 -12.56 -20.83 3.72
C VAL A 300 -11.70 -20.86 4.98
N VAL A 301 -10.38 -20.76 4.85
CA VAL A 301 -9.44 -20.71 5.97
C VAL A 301 -9.72 -19.50 6.86
N ALA A 302 -9.99 -18.33 6.27
CA ALA A 302 -10.36 -17.13 7.02
C ALA A 302 -11.64 -17.37 7.85
N VAL A 303 -12.67 -17.97 7.27
CA VAL A 303 -13.89 -18.35 8.01
C VAL A 303 -13.55 -19.27 9.18
N LEU A 304 -12.78 -20.34 8.93
CA LEU A 304 -12.41 -21.30 9.96
C LEU A 304 -11.61 -20.67 11.10
N ILE A 305 -10.70 -19.72 10.80
CA ILE A 305 -9.95 -18.97 11.80
C ILE A 305 -10.89 -18.08 12.61
N TYR A 306 -11.79 -17.33 11.97
CA TYR A 306 -12.68 -16.39 12.66
C TYR A 306 -13.79 -17.07 13.51
N LEU A 307 -14.31 -18.22 13.07
CA LEU A 307 -15.41 -18.93 13.71
C LEU A 307 -15.28 -19.10 15.24
N PRO A 308 -14.17 -19.61 15.81
CA PRO A 308 -14.03 -19.75 17.26
C PRO A 308 -14.05 -18.40 17.99
N PHE A 309 -13.38 -17.38 17.45
CA PHE A 309 -13.31 -16.06 18.10
C PHE A 309 -14.65 -15.33 18.08
N VAL A 310 -15.42 -15.46 16.99
CA VAL A 310 -16.79 -14.92 16.92
C VAL A 310 -17.69 -15.58 17.97
N LYS A 311 -17.60 -16.91 18.15
CA LYS A 311 -18.36 -17.62 19.21
C LYS A 311 -17.98 -17.13 20.60
N ILE A 312 -16.68 -16.95 20.87
CA ILE A 312 -16.18 -16.47 22.15
C ILE A 312 -16.64 -15.02 22.41
N ALA A 313 -16.47 -14.14 21.43
CA ALA A 313 -16.88 -12.73 21.51
C ALA A 313 -18.39 -12.62 21.77
N SER A 314 -19.21 -13.38 21.04
CA SER A 314 -20.66 -13.41 21.23
C SER A 314 -21.03 -13.88 22.65
N ARG A 315 -20.43 -14.96 23.14
CA ARG A 315 -20.70 -15.48 24.50
C ARG A 315 -20.31 -14.49 25.60
N ARG A 316 -19.18 -13.80 25.46
CA ARG A 316 -18.77 -12.77 26.43
C ARG A 316 -19.73 -11.58 26.44
N ALA A 317 -20.17 -11.14 25.26
CA ALA A 317 -21.14 -10.05 25.16
C ALA A 317 -22.49 -10.44 25.78
N ASP A 318 -22.95 -11.67 25.57
CA ASP A 318 -24.19 -12.18 26.21
C ASP A 318 -24.06 -12.29 27.73
N ALA A 319 -22.90 -12.72 28.24
CA ALA A 319 -22.64 -12.79 29.67
C ALA A 319 -22.59 -11.39 30.31
N ALA A 320 -21.94 -10.44 29.67
CA ALA A 320 -21.88 -9.04 30.13
C ALA A 320 -23.28 -8.40 30.15
N GLN A 321 -24.10 -8.62 29.11
CA GLN A 321 -25.48 -8.12 29.07
C GLN A 321 -26.32 -8.68 30.23
N ARG A 322 -26.24 -10.00 30.48
CA ARG A 322 -26.96 -10.62 31.60
C ARG A 322 -26.54 -10.07 32.96
N GLN A 323 -25.27 -9.72 33.14
CA GLN A 323 -24.80 -9.10 34.38
C GLN A 323 -25.39 -7.71 34.59
N VAL A 324 -25.47 -6.90 33.52
CA VAL A 324 -26.11 -5.58 33.55
C VAL A 324 -27.60 -5.73 33.85
N ASP A 325 -28.30 -6.63 33.16
CA ASP A 325 -29.73 -6.88 33.38
C ASP A 325 -29.99 -7.34 34.82
N ASN A 326 -29.18 -8.26 35.34
CA ASN A 326 -29.29 -8.74 36.73
C ASN A 326 -29.05 -7.62 37.76
N GLN A 327 -28.08 -6.74 37.54
CA GLN A 327 -27.82 -5.59 38.42
C GLN A 327 -28.98 -4.60 38.42
N GLN A 328 -29.61 -4.35 37.26
CA GLN A 328 -30.79 -3.49 37.16
C GLN A 328 -32.01 -4.12 37.85
N THR A 329 -32.18 -5.44 37.77
CA THR A 329 -33.26 -6.13 38.50
C THR A 329 -33.02 -6.22 40.01
N ALA A 330 -31.76 -6.23 40.47
CA ALA A 330 -31.41 -6.32 41.89
C ALA A 330 -31.47 -4.96 42.61
N ASN A 331 -31.31 -3.85 41.88
CA ASN A 331 -31.51 -2.48 42.37
C ASN A 331 -32.60 -1.77 41.54
N PRO A 332 -33.88 -2.17 41.66
CA PRO A 332 -34.96 -1.38 41.10
C PRO A 332 -34.99 -0.05 41.85
N VAL A 333 -34.81 1.05 41.11
CA VAL A 333 -34.95 2.43 41.64
C VAL A 333 -36.32 2.63 42.26
#